data_AF-A0A2S8FYV3-F1
#
_entry.id   AF-A0A2S8FYV3-F1
#
_cell.length_a   1.000
_cell.length_b   1.000
_cell.length_c   1.000
_cell.angle_alpha   90.00
_cell.angle_beta   90.00
_cell.angle_gamma   90.00
#
_symmetry.space_group_name_H-M   'P 1'
#
loop_
_entity.id
_entity.type
_entity.pdbx_description
1 polymer ?
#
loop_
_entity_poly.entity_id
_entity_poly.type
_entity_poly.pdbx_seq_one_letter_code
_entity_poly.pdbx_strand_id
1 'polypeptide(L)'
;MAPLRQVSVRYGSQEFASRYFQPLSLRFSHIERRHTFFWGPSLHFVRISGVVSRPPKREDKTMTHQPSEPSTRRFPRLKRIAKWGSIVAVIVTALVAWATYDEVRTLWSLRRIEGTNAYVMDYYGDYHLDHIRANGIDVNDIEGSFIKAYFPTPVAFAIQSVQSWYLPDKVELQDVAAHHCSTVVYQNADGETFFGRNFDWYHNASLVLRIHKGGKVVSTAVLDLAYLNMDRTDLDETSLITRVPLLLAPYYLMDGANEAGVAVSDMSVEGVQPPHEPGKPALLHSTAMRMILDNCQTTQEAIDLLDEFNLRFAGTTCHFMIADASGDSAVVEFIGGEKKVTRTEPTWQVCTNSQIWGESEEACDENCYRYKSASDQLAQFADTKIESTDIMNVMQSVSVNDWTMWSSVYNLSTDELLFVHRKGETELVPTRFSLAE
;
A
#
# COMPACT_ATOMS: atom_id res chain seq x y z
N MET A 1 -59.69 21.35 14.59
CA MET A 1 -59.47 21.13 13.14
C MET A 1 -59.09 22.44 12.48
N ALA A 2 -57.82 22.58 12.12
CA ALA A 2 -57.26 23.32 10.97
C ALA A 2 -55.73 23.15 11.06
N PRO A 3 -55.04 22.53 10.08
CA PRO A 3 -53.63 22.17 10.21
C PRO A 3 -52.67 23.28 9.77
N LEU A 4 -51.46 23.17 10.31
CA LEU A 4 -50.28 24.02 10.13
C LEU A 4 -49.77 24.00 8.68
N ARG A 5 -49.36 25.18 8.18
CA ARG A 5 -48.70 25.36 6.87
C ARG A 5 -47.22 24.98 6.97
N GLN A 6 -46.82 23.98 6.18
CA GLN A 6 -45.42 23.69 5.85
C GLN A 6 -44.95 24.66 4.76
N VAL A 7 -43.85 25.38 5.03
CA VAL A 7 -43.11 26.15 4.04
C VAL A 7 -42.04 25.24 3.46
N SER A 8 -42.08 25.02 2.15
CA SER A 8 -41.04 24.29 1.40
C SER A 8 -40.09 25.29 0.76
N VAL A 9 -38.79 25.16 1.05
CA VAL A 9 -37.72 25.89 0.37
C VAL A 9 -37.17 24.98 -0.71
N ARG A 10 -37.33 25.38 -1.98
CA ARG A 10 -36.71 24.73 -3.14
C ARG A 10 -35.31 25.30 -3.33
N TYR A 11 -34.30 24.44 -3.36
CA TYR A 11 -32.99 24.79 -3.94
C TYR A 11 -33.03 24.52 -5.44
N GLY A 12 -32.85 25.58 -6.22
CA GLY A 12 -32.72 25.51 -7.67
C GLY A 12 -31.29 25.17 -8.06
N SER A 13 -31.15 24.14 -8.90
CA SER A 13 -29.93 23.84 -9.65
C SER A 13 -29.74 24.89 -10.75
N GLN A 14 -28.58 25.55 -10.79
CA GLN A 14 -28.12 26.28 -11.97
C GLN A 14 -26.95 25.57 -12.63
N GLU A 15 -27.16 25.27 -13.91
CA GLU A 15 -26.18 24.89 -14.92
C GLU A 15 -25.13 26.00 -15.13
N PHE A 16 -23.87 25.62 -15.31
CA PHE A 16 -22.82 26.23 -16.16
C PHE A 16 -21.56 25.37 -15.88
N ALA A 17 -20.84 24.74 -16.80
CA ALA A 17 -20.68 24.93 -18.23
C ALA A 17 -20.29 23.59 -18.89
N SER A 18 -20.92 23.29 -20.02
CA SER A 18 -20.41 22.37 -21.02
C SER A 18 -19.76 23.19 -22.14
N ARG A 19 -18.50 22.93 -22.48
CA ARG A 19 -17.92 23.16 -23.81
C ARG A 19 -16.57 22.47 -23.90
N TYR A 20 -16.39 21.76 -25.01
CA TYR A 20 -15.27 20.89 -25.40
C TYR A 20 -15.33 19.48 -24.82
N PHE A 21 -16.07 18.59 -25.50
CA PHE A 21 -15.55 17.33 -26.05
C PHE A 21 -16.63 16.72 -26.96
N GLN A 22 -16.34 16.56 -28.25
CA GLN A 22 -17.15 15.73 -29.15
C GLN A 22 -16.77 14.26 -28.94
N PRO A 23 -17.72 13.32 -28.79
CA PRO A 23 -17.41 11.90 -28.93
C PRO A 23 -17.69 11.44 -30.37
N LEU A 24 -16.66 10.87 -31.00
CA LEU A 24 -16.80 10.05 -32.19
C LEU A 24 -17.63 8.81 -31.84
N SER A 25 -18.75 8.61 -32.53
CA SER A 25 -19.58 7.42 -32.43
C SER A 25 -18.90 6.21 -33.07
N LEU A 26 -18.60 5.17 -32.29
CA LEU A 26 -18.41 3.82 -32.79
C LEU A 26 -19.44 2.90 -32.15
N ARG A 27 -20.38 2.44 -32.99
CA ARG A 27 -21.40 1.44 -32.66
C ARG A 27 -20.70 0.10 -32.38
N PHE A 28 -20.97 -0.49 -31.23
CA PHE A 28 -20.87 -1.94 -31.06
C PHE A 28 -22.23 -2.48 -30.61
N SER A 29 -22.73 -3.43 -31.40
CA SER A 29 -23.98 -4.15 -31.23
C SER A 29 -23.93 -5.06 -30.00
N HIS A 30 -25.00 -5.04 -29.21
CA HIS A 30 -25.32 -6.00 -28.17
C HIS A 30 -25.23 -7.45 -28.67
N ILE A 31 -24.51 -8.28 -27.92
CA ILE A 31 -24.68 -9.74 -27.92
C ILE A 31 -24.94 -10.13 -26.47
N GLU A 32 -26.20 -10.44 -26.17
CA GLU A 32 -26.62 -11.14 -24.96
C GLU A 32 -25.96 -12.54 -24.95
N ARG A 33 -25.24 -12.88 -23.88
CA ARG A 33 -24.87 -14.28 -23.60
C ARG A 33 -25.68 -14.81 -22.44
N ARG A 34 -26.63 -15.68 -22.78
CA ARG A 34 -27.25 -16.61 -21.81
C ARG A 34 -26.24 -17.71 -21.49
N HIS A 35 -25.98 -17.91 -20.20
CA HIS A 35 -25.26 -19.08 -19.70
C HIS A 35 -26.22 -20.27 -19.63
N THR A 36 -25.90 -21.33 -20.37
CA THR A 36 -26.40 -22.68 -20.14
C THR A 36 -25.20 -23.62 -20.12
N PHE A 37 -24.98 -24.23 -18.95
CA PHE A 37 -24.09 -25.37 -18.72
C PHE A 37 -24.51 -26.57 -19.57
N PHE A 38 -23.57 -27.30 -20.19
CA PHE A 38 -23.64 -28.77 -20.33
C PHE A 38 -22.27 -29.37 -20.67
N TRP A 39 -22.07 -30.58 -20.14
CA TRP A 39 -20.87 -31.42 -20.07
C TRP A 39 -20.34 -32.00 -21.41
N GLY A 40 -19.00 -32.11 -21.51
CA GLY A 40 -18.19 -33.23 -22.07
C GLY A 40 -18.35 -33.70 -23.53
N PRO A 41 -17.27 -33.82 -24.34
CA PRO A 41 -17.36 -34.46 -25.65
C PRO A 41 -16.99 -35.95 -25.62
N SER A 42 -17.92 -36.77 -26.08
CA SER A 42 -17.73 -38.16 -26.51
C SER A 42 -17.16 -38.21 -27.94
N LEU A 43 -16.08 -38.98 -28.14
CA LEU A 43 -15.50 -39.25 -29.46
C LEU A 43 -16.50 -39.97 -30.38
N HIS A 44 -16.71 -39.44 -31.60
CA HIS A 44 -17.39 -40.14 -32.69
C HIS A 44 -16.37 -40.68 -33.69
N PHE A 45 -16.39 -42.00 -33.90
CA PHE A 45 -15.69 -42.68 -34.98
C PHE A 45 -16.48 -42.55 -36.28
N VAL A 46 -15.89 -41.92 -37.30
CA VAL A 46 -16.39 -41.97 -38.67
C VAL A 46 -15.87 -43.23 -39.36
N ARG A 47 -16.79 -44.08 -39.79
CA ARG A 47 -16.54 -45.33 -40.51
C ARG A 47 -16.54 -45.04 -42.01
N ILE A 48 -15.38 -45.13 -42.67
CA ILE A 48 -15.29 -45.05 -44.14
C ILE A 48 -15.28 -46.46 -44.72
N SER A 49 -16.34 -46.78 -45.48
CA SER A 49 -16.52 -48.02 -46.22
C SER A 49 -15.78 -47.93 -47.56
N GLY A 50 -14.66 -48.62 -47.71
CA GLY A 50 -13.93 -48.75 -48.98
C GLY A 50 -13.97 -50.19 -49.49
N VAL A 51 -14.54 -50.37 -50.68
CA VAL A 51 -14.68 -51.64 -51.41
C VAL A 51 -13.31 -52.19 -51.80
N VAL A 52 -13.02 -53.46 -51.47
CA VAL A 52 -11.80 -54.18 -51.87
C VAL A 52 -12.11 -55.11 -53.03
N SER A 53 -11.60 -54.81 -54.23
CA SER A 53 -11.52 -55.75 -55.35
C SER A 53 -10.16 -56.46 -55.33
N ARG A 54 -10.18 -57.80 -55.28
CA ARG A 54 -8.99 -58.68 -55.35
C ARG A 54 -8.52 -58.87 -56.80
N PRO A 55 -7.20 -58.84 -57.09
CA PRO A 55 -6.61 -59.54 -58.22
C PRO A 55 -5.87 -60.83 -57.76
N PRO A 56 -5.53 -61.73 -58.70
CA PRO A 56 -5.35 -63.16 -58.40
C PRO A 56 -3.95 -63.51 -57.88
N LYS A 57 -3.90 -64.67 -57.19
CA LYS A 57 -2.70 -65.33 -56.69
C LYS A 57 -1.71 -65.61 -57.81
N ARG A 58 -0.44 -65.25 -57.58
CA ARG A 58 0.71 -65.80 -58.30
C ARG A 58 1.60 -66.50 -57.28
N GLU A 59 1.71 -67.82 -57.39
CA GLU A 59 2.77 -68.60 -56.78
C GLU A 59 4.10 -68.15 -57.39
N ASP A 60 5.12 -67.93 -56.57
CA ASP A 60 6.25 -68.86 -56.44
C ASP A 60 7.44 -68.21 -55.69
N LYS A 61 8.26 -69.08 -55.10
CA LYS A 61 9.63 -68.88 -54.55
C LYS A 61 9.76 -68.53 -53.07
N THR A 62 9.95 -69.61 -52.32
CA THR A 62 10.71 -69.69 -51.08
C THR A 62 12.11 -69.09 -51.24
N MET A 63 12.35 -67.93 -50.63
CA MET A 63 13.69 -67.50 -50.24
C MET A 63 13.74 -67.33 -48.72
N THR A 64 14.73 -67.98 -48.14
CA THR A 64 15.14 -67.99 -46.73
C THR A 64 15.24 -66.58 -46.16
N HIS A 65 14.45 -66.29 -45.12
CA HIS A 65 14.65 -65.12 -44.27
C HIS A 65 15.19 -65.59 -42.91
N GLN A 66 16.46 -65.28 -42.63
CA GLN A 66 16.97 -65.24 -41.27
C GLN A 66 16.20 -64.15 -40.49
N PRO A 67 15.90 -64.34 -39.20
CA PRO A 67 15.29 -63.30 -38.39
C PRO A 67 16.31 -62.18 -38.16
N SER A 68 16.03 -60.99 -38.69
CA SER A 68 16.79 -59.79 -38.36
C SER A 68 16.51 -59.39 -36.91
N GLU A 69 17.54 -59.33 -36.08
CA GLU A 69 17.47 -58.74 -34.74
C GLU A 69 16.91 -57.30 -34.79
N PRO A 70 16.11 -56.88 -33.80
CA PRO A 70 15.64 -55.50 -33.75
C PRO A 70 16.83 -54.57 -33.49
N SER A 71 17.17 -53.74 -34.48
CA SER A 71 18.21 -52.72 -34.32
C SER A 71 17.78 -51.72 -33.23
N THR A 72 18.35 -51.84 -32.04
CA THR A 72 18.23 -50.80 -31.01
C THR A 72 19.09 -49.61 -31.43
N ARG A 73 18.53 -48.72 -32.25
CA ARG A 73 19.13 -47.39 -32.48
C ARG A 73 19.11 -46.62 -31.15
N ARG A 74 20.16 -46.80 -30.35
CA ARG A 74 20.46 -45.94 -29.21
C ARG A 74 20.66 -44.54 -29.76
N PHE A 75 19.86 -43.57 -29.31
CA PHE A 75 20.04 -42.14 -29.58
C PHE A 75 20.81 -41.47 -28.41
N PRO A 76 22.15 -41.60 -28.29
CA PRO A 76 22.92 -40.99 -27.21
C PRO A 76 22.86 -39.45 -27.22
N ARG A 77 22.58 -38.85 -28.38
CA ARG A 77 22.41 -37.40 -28.53
C ARG A 77 21.13 -36.88 -27.85
N LEU A 78 20.00 -37.59 -27.95
CA LEU A 78 18.75 -37.18 -27.28
C LEU A 78 18.86 -37.26 -25.75
N LYS A 79 19.48 -38.33 -25.22
CA LYS A 79 19.71 -38.47 -23.77
C LYS A 79 20.66 -37.38 -23.25
N ARG A 80 21.65 -36.97 -24.04
CA ARG A 80 22.56 -35.87 -23.72
C ARG A 80 21.85 -34.52 -23.75
N ILE A 81 21.02 -34.25 -24.77
CA ILE A 81 20.21 -33.02 -24.87
C ILE A 81 19.22 -32.93 -23.70
N ALA A 82 18.51 -34.02 -23.37
CA ALA A 82 17.61 -34.05 -22.22
C ALA A 82 18.34 -33.81 -20.89
N LYS A 83 19.53 -34.40 -20.70
CA LYS A 83 20.38 -34.18 -19.51
C LYS A 83 20.86 -32.72 -19.39
N TRP A 84 21.29 -32.11 -20.50
CA TRP A 84 21.69 -30.70 -20.49
C TRP A 84 20.49 -29.76 -20.29
N GLY A 85 19.34 -30.08 -20.90
CA GLY A 85 18.09 -29.36 -20.69
C GLY A 85 17.65 -29.38 -19.22
N SER A 86 17.74 -30.54 -18.54
CA SER A 86 17.42 -30.63 -17.11
C SER A 86 18.41 -29.85 -16.24
N ILE A 87 19.70 -29.85 -16.58
CA ILE A 87 20.71 -29.06 -15.84
C ILE A 87 20.43 -27.57 -15.99
N VAL A 88 20.16 -27.11 -17.22
CA VAL A 88 19.81 -25.71 -17.49
C VAL A 88 18.53 -25.31 -16.74
N ALA A 89 17.50 -26.15 -16.78
CA ALA A 89 16.26 -25.89 -16.04
C ALA A 89 16.50 -25.74 -14.53
N VAL A 90 17.29 -26.65 -13.92
CA VAL A 90 17.64 -26.56 -12.49
C VAL A 90 18.42 -25.28 -12.18
N ILE A 91 19.39 -24.91 -13.02
CA ILE A 91 20.15 -23.67 -12.84
C ILE A 91 19.23 -22.46 -12.93
N VAL A 92 18.34 -22.41 -13.93
CA VAL A 92 17.37 -21.32 -14.08
C VAL A 92 16.44 -21.25 -12.88
N THR A 93 15.90 -22.38 -12.41
CA THR A 93 15.06 -22.42 -11.21
C THR A 93 15.82 -21.93 -9.96
N ALA A 94 17.08 -22.35 -9.79
CA ALA A 94 17.89 -21.90 -8.66
C ALA A 94 18.19 -20.40 -8.73
N LEU A 95 18.47 -19.86 -9.92
CA LEU A 95 18.70 -18.43 -10.13
C LEU A 95 17.43 -17.62 -9.86
N VAL A 96 16.26 -18.09 -10.31
CA VAL A 96 14.97 -17.43 -10.02
C VAL A 96 14.70 -17.47 -8.52
N ALA A 97 14.85 -18.63 -7.88
CA ALA A 97 14.62 -18.77 -6.44
C ALA A 97 15.58 -17.88 -5.62
N TRP A 98 16.83 -17.73 -6.06
CA TRP A 98 17.78 -16.81 -5.45
C TRP A 98 17.40 -15.35 -5.68
N ALA A 99 17.00 -14.99 -6.92
CA ALA A 99 16.61 -13.63 -7.27
C ALA A 99 15.30 -13.17 -6.64
N THR A 100 14.40 -14.10 -6.28
CA THR A 100 13.11 -13.79 -5.63
C THR A 100 13.11 -14.14 -4.13
N TYR A 101 14.28 -14.40 -3.55
CA TYR A 101 14.38 -14.94 -2.20
C TYR A 101 13.79 -13.98 -1.15
N ASP A 102 14.16 -12.69 -1.24
CA ASP A 102 13.75 -11.69 -0.26
C ASP A 102 12.27 -11.30 -0.44
N GLU A 103 11.73 -11.32 -1.65
CA GLU A 103 10.31 -11.10 -1.93
C GLU A 103 9.47 -12.24 -1.35
N VAL A 104 9.87 -13.49 -1.60
CA VAL A 104 9.18 -14.66 -1.02
C VAL A 104 9.26 -14.63 0.50
N ARG A 105 10.43 -14.32 1.06
CA ARG A 105 10.63 -14.17 2.50
C ARG A 105 9.74 -13.06 3.08
N THR A 106 9.62 -11.94 2.38
CA THR A 106 8.78 -10.80 2.75
C THR A 106 7.32 -11.22 2.83
N LEU A 107 6.76 -11.81 1.77
CA LEU A 107 5.36 -12.22 1.72
C LEU A 107 5.03 -13.35 2.73
N TRP A 108 6.00 -14.22 3.01
CA TRP A 108 5.84 -15.30 3.97
C TRP A 108 5.89 -14.84 5.42
N SER A 109 6.53 -13.69 5.71
CA SER A 109 6.60 -13.11 7.05
C SER A 109 5.28 -12.54 7.57
N LEU A 110 4.30 -12.35 6.67
CA LEU A 110 3.00 -11.82 7.00
C LEU A 110 2.31 -12.69 8.04
N ARG A 111 1.96 -12.07 9.16
CA ARG A 111 1.25 -12.67 10.29
C ARG A 111 0.16 -11.73 10.79
N ARG A 112 -0.96 -12.29 11.22
CA ARG A 112 -2.04 -11.53 11.85
C ARG A 112 -1.71 -11.22 13.31
N ILE A 113 -2.07 -10.03 13.78
CA ILE A 113 -2.14 -9.70 15.20
C ILE A 113 -3.40 -10.37 15.76
N GLU A 114 -3.22 -11.28 16.71
CA GLU A 114 -4.29 -12.10 17.27
C GLU A 114 -5.49 -11.27 17.73
N GLY A 115 -6.70 -11.71 17.38
CA GLY A 115 -7.94 -11.02 17.77
C GLY A 115 -8.27 -9.77 16.95
N THR A 116 -7.49 -9.42 15.93
CA THR A 116 -7.67 -8.18 15.16
C THR A 116 -7.68 -8.42 13.65
N ASN A 117 -8.09 -7.40 12.88
CA ASN A 117 -7.85 -7.35 11.44
C ASN A 117 -6.58 -6.55 11.08
N ALA A 118 -5.59 -6.55 11.96
CA ALA A 118 -4.26 -5.98 11.72
C ALA A 118 -3.24 -7.09 11.45
N TYR A 119 -2.28 -6.79 10.60
CA TYR A 119 -1.20 -7.70 10.23
C TYR A 119 0.16 -7.05 10.47
N VAL A 120 1.20 -7.87 10.57
CA VAL A 120 2.60 -7.45 10.62
C VAL A 120 3.35 -8.14 9.49
N MET A 121 4.18 -7.40 8.76
CA MET A 121 5.03 -7.95 7.71
C MET A 121 6.44 -7.38 7.82
N ASP A 122 7.43 -8.27 7.76
CA ASP A 122 8.84 -7.92 7.67
C ASP A 122 9.26 -7.88 6.20
N TYR A 123 9.74 -6.72 5.76
CA TYR A 123 10.14 -6.46 4.38
C TYR A 123 11.65 -6.55 4.23
N TYR A 124 12.13 -7.49 3.41
CA TYR A 124 13.56 -7.77 3.23
C TYR A 124 14.11 -7.35 1.87
N GLY A 125 13.23 -7.19 0.87
CA GLY A 125 13.63 -6.89 -0.50
C GLY A 125 13.98 -5.41 -0.72
N ASP A 126 14.58 -5.13 -1.86
CA ASP A 126 14.69 -3.76 -2.37
C ASP A 126 13.37 -3.39 -3.05
N TYR A 127 12.70 -2.36 -2.55
CA TYR A 127 11.51 -1.81 -3.21
C TYR A 127 11.86 -0.79 -4.27
N HIS A 128 13.13 -0.54 -4.56
CA HIS A 128 13.63 0.30 -5.65
C HIS A 128 13.20 1.77 -5.55
N LEU A 129 13.22 2.32 -4.33
CA LEU A 129 12.86 3.71 -4.07
C LEU A 129 13.72 4.71 -4.86
N ASP A 130 15.01 4.41 -5.06
CA ASP A 130 15.92 5.25 -5.85
C ASP A 130 15.44 5.46 -7.30
N HIS A 131 14.80 4.45 -7.89
CA HIS A 131 14.19 4.58 -9.22
C HIS A 131 13.03 5.59 -9.19
N ILE A 132 12.20 5.54 -8.16
CA ILE A 132 11.10 6.49 -7.96
C ILE A 132 11.64 7.90 -7.66
N ARG A 133 12.73 8.02 -6.88
CA ARG A 133 13.39 9.30 -6.61
C ARG A 133 13.86 9.97 -7.91
N ALA A 134 14.50 9.20 -8.78
CA ALA A 134 15.08 9.70 -10.01
C ALA A 134 14.04 10.03 -11.09
N ASN A 135 12.99 9.22 -11.21
CA ASN A 135 12.04 9.31 -12.34
C ASN A 135 10.67 9.88 -11.96
N GLY A 136 10.34 9.91 -10.66
CA GLY A 136 9.00 10.18 -10.17
C GLY A 136 7.98 9.11 -10.59
N ILE A 137 6.71 9.44 -10.40
CA ILE A 137 5.57 8.64 -10.85
C ILE A 137 4.84 9.29 -12.03
N ASP A 138 4.25 8.47 -12.89
CA ASP A 138 3.19 8.92 -13.79
C ASP A 138 1.90 9.08 -13.01
N VAL A 139 1.43 10.31 -12.88
CA VAL A 139 0.21 10.66 -12.13
C VAL A 139 -1.07 10.07 -12.74
N ASN A 140 -1.01 9.64 -14.01
CA ASN A 140 -2.13 8.97 -14.68
C ASN A 140 -2.05 7.44 -14.57
N ASP A 141 -0.91 6.91 -14.13
CA ASP A 141 -0.61 5.47 -14.01
C ASP A 141 0.30 5.21 -12.80
N ILE A 142 -0.22 5.51 -11.61
CA ILE A 142 0.52 5.41 -10.34
C ILE A 142 0.99 3.96 -10.11
N GLU A 143 0.05 3.01 -10.14
CA GLU A 143 0.36 1.59 -9.94
C GLU A 143 1.35 1.06 -10.98
N GLY A 144 1.16 1.42 -12.26
CA GLY A 144 2.09 1.03 -13.31
C GLY A 144 3.48 1.65 -13.12
N SER A 145 3.58 2.84 -12.51
CA SER A 145 4.87 3.45 -12.15
C SER A 145 5.60 2.63 -11.09
N PHE A 146 4.89 2.19 -10.04
CA PHE A 146 5.47 1.33 -8.99
C PHE A 146 5.84 -0.04 -9.53
N ILE A 147 5.00 -0.66 -10.38
CA ILE A 147 5.30 -1.95 -11.03
C ILE A 147 6.55 -1.84 -11.92
N LYS A 148 6.69 -0.74 -12.69
CA LYS A 148 7.87 -0.50 -13.53
C LYS A 148 9.14 -0.27 -12.72
N ALA A 149 9.03 0.38 -11.56
CA ALA A 149 10.15 0.52 -10.63
C ALA A 149 10.56 -0.82 -10.03
N TYR A 150 9.56 -1.66 -9.72
CA TYR A 150 9.78 -2.93 -9.03
C TYR A 150 10.31 -4.05 -9.95
N PHE A 151 9.84 -4.08 -11.20
CA PHE A 151 10.17 -5.16 -12.13
C PHE A 151 10.93 -4.63 -13.36
N PRO A 152 12.05 -5.26 -13.78
CA PRO A 152 12.74 -4.90 -15.03
C PRO A 152 11.78 -4.94 -16.22
N THR A 153 11.91 -4.02 -17.20
CA THR A 153 10.92 -3.81 -18.28
C THR A 153 10.39 -5.07 -18.99
N PRO A 154 11.21 -6.08 -19.34
CA PRO A 154 10.69 -7.31 -19.96
C PRO A 154 9.81 -8.14 -19.00
N VAL A 155 10.15 -8.12 -17.72
CA VAL A 155 9.43 -8.80 -16.63
C VAL A 155 8.19 -8.00 -16.24
N ALA A 156 8.27 -6.67 -16.16
CA ALA A 156 7.13 -5.79 -15.92
C ALA A 156 6.05 -5.99 -16.99
N PHE A 157 6.40 -6.10 -18.27
CA PHE A 157 5.41 -6.37 -19.32
C PHE A 157 4.70 -7.73 -19.13
N ALA A 158 5.46 -8.78 -18.79
CA ALA A 158 4.90 -10.10 -18.54
C ALA A 158 3.99 -10.11 -17.30
N ILE A 159 4.44 -9.50 -16.20
CA ILE A 159 3.70 -9.35 -14.95
C ILE A 159 2.43 -8.52 -15.18
N GLN A 160 2.55 -7.38 -15.85
CA GLN A 160 1.42 -6.52 -16.21
C GLN A 160 0.42 -7.24 -17.13
N SER A 161 0.88 -8.12 -18.03
CA SER A 161 0.00 -8.92 -18.88
C SER A 161 -0.82 -9.97 -18.12
N VAL A 162 -0.38 -10.34 -16.91
CA VAL A 162 -1.08 -11.27 -16.01
C VAL A 162 -1.56 -10.59 -14.73
N GLN A 163 -1.62 -9.24 -14.70
CA GLN A 163 -1.98 -8.46 -13.52
C GLN A 163 -3.32 -8.85 -12.94
N SER A 164 -4.30 -9.18 -13.78
CA SER A 164 -5.63 -9.64 -13.36
C SER A 164 -5.63 -10.98 -12.63
N TRP A 165 -4.51 -11.70 -12.59
CA TRP A 165 -4.38 -12.97 -11.87
C TRP A 165 -3.93 -12.80 -10.41
N TYR A 166 -3.29 -11.68 -10.07
CA TYR A 166 -2.69 -11.48 -8.75
C TYR A 166 -2.91 -10.08 -8.14
N LEU A 167 -3.25 -9.06 -8.94
CA LEU A 167 -3.80 -7.81 -8.43
C LEU A 167 -5.32 -7.97 -8.31
N PRO A 168 -5.91 -7.68 -7.14
CA PRO A 168 -7.36 -7.63 -7.02
C PRO A 168 -7.92 -6.51 -7.89
N ASP A 169 -9.16 -6.67 -8.35
CA ASP A 169 -9.88 -5.61 -9.07
C ASP A 169 -9.84 -4.32 -8.24
N LYS A 170 -9.62 -3.18 -8.91
CA LYS A 170 -9.60 -1.89 -8.24
C LYS A 170 -10.92 -1.66 -7.55
N VAL A 171 -10.87 -1.47 -6.24
CA VAL A 171 -12.01 -0.96 -5.50
C VAL A 171 -12.05 0.54 -5.78
N GLU A 172 -13.19 1.05 -6.27
CA GLU A 172 -13.38 2.51 -6.37
C GLU A 172 -13.25 3.09 -4.96
N LEU A 173 -12.18 3.83 -4.71
CA LEU A 173 -12.03 4.64 -3.51
C LEU A 173 -13.19 5.64 -3.51
N GLN A 174 -13.99 5.62 -2.46
CA GLN A 174 -15.11 6.56 -2.35
C GLN A 174 -14.55 7.95 -2.05
N ASP A 175 -14.99 8.96 -2.81
CA ASP A 175 -14.85 10.37 -2.45
C ASP A 175 -15.77 10.66 -1.26
N VAL A 176 -15.34 10.22 -0.07
CA VAL A 176 -15.97 10.60 1.20
C VAL A 176 -15.29 11.86 1.73
N ALA A 177 -16.11 12.80 2.23
CA ALA A 177 -15.64 14.05 2.81
C ALA A 177 -14.59 13.77 3.91
N ALA A 178 -13.54 14.61 3.96
CA ALA A 178 -12.37 14.49 4.82
C ALA A 178 -12.66 13.88 6.21
N HIS A 179 -11.93 12.82 6.57
CA HIS A 179 -12.12 12.10 7.82
C HIS A 179 -11.05 12.39 8.85
N HIS A 180 -11.44 12.13 10.09
CA HIS A 180 -10.95 12.72 11.32
C HIS A 180 -9.58 12.16 11.75
N CYS A 181 -8.44 12.50 11.16
CA CYS A 181 -7.14 12.11 11.71
C CYS A 181 -6.69 13.05 12.84
N SER A 182 -5.90 12.56 13.79
CA SER A 182 -5.24 13.39 14.81
C SER A 182 -3.81 12.91 15.00
N THR A 183 -2.88 13.84 15.15
CA THR A 183 -1.48 13.55 15.47
C THR A 183 -1.03 14.44 16.63
N VAL A 184 -0.20 13.88 17.51
CA VAL A 184 0.44 14.60 18.61
C VAL A 184 1.94 14.32 18.61
N VAL A 185 2.72 15.31 19.00
CA VAL A 185 4.14 15.19 19.33
C VAL A 185 4.29 15.67 20.77
N TYR A 186 5.08 14.97 21.59
CA TYR A 186 5.39 15.37 22.95
C TYR A 186 6.82 14.96 23.31
N GLN A 187 7.61 15.86 23.87
CA GLN A 187 8.90 15.59 24.47
C GLN A 187 8.76 15.67 25.99
N ASN A 188 9.17 14.61 26.69
CA ASN A 188 9.14 14.57 28.14
C ASN A 188 10.36 15.27 28.78
N ALA A 189 10.37 15.39 30.10
CA ALA A 189 11.45 16.03 30.85
C ALA A 189 12.80 15.28 30.77
N ASP A 190 12.79 13.99 30.42
CA ASP A 190 13.99 13.17 30.20
C ASP A 190 14.58 13.37 28.78
N GLY A 191 13.89 14.13 27.91
CA GLY A 191 14.28 14.36 26.52
C GLY A 191 13.81 13.26 25.56
N GLU A 192 12.97 12.33 26.01
CA GLU A 192 12.34 11.35 25.12
C GLU A 192 11.19 11.98 24.35
N THR A 193 11.16 11.76 23.04
CA THR A 193 10.16 12.33 22.13
C THR A 193 9.20 11.25 21.65
N PHE A 194 7.90 11.53 21.71
CA PHE A 194 6.82 10.64 21.31
C PHE A 194 6.03 11.24 20.16
N PHE A 195 5.63 10.39 19.22
CA PHE A 195 4.79 10.73 18.07
C PHE A 195 3.56 9.83 18.05
N GLY A 196 2.37 10.38 18.30
CA GLY A 196 1.11 9.64 18.33
C GLY A 196 0.21 9.97 17.15
N ARG A 197 -0.49 8.98 16.59
CA ARG A 197 -1.49 9.15 15.52
C ARG A 197 -2.75 8.35 15.79
N ASN A 198 -3.89 8.92 15.42
CA ASN A 198 -5.13 8.21 15.13
C ASN A 198 -5.40 8.28 13.63
N PHE A 199 -5.65 7.13 13.01
CA PHE A 199 -6.15 7.07 11.65
C PHE A 199 -7.63 6.69 11.64
N ASP A 200 -8.46 7.62 11.19
CA ASP A 200 -9.92 7.45 11.21
C ASP A 200 -10.42 7.24 9.79
N TRP A 201 -10.78 5.99 9.48
CA TRP A 201 -11.18 5.59 8.13
C TRP A 201 -12.15 4.41 8.12
N TYR A 202 -12.89 4.27 7.02
CA TYR A 202 -13.98 3.29 6.92
C TYR A 202 -13.52 1.89 6.50
N HIS A 203 -12.26 1.70 6.10
CA HIS A 203 -11.66 0.39 5.83
C HIS A 203 -11.35 -0.38 7.11
N ASN A 204 -10.98 -1.67 7.01
CA ASN A 204 -10.86 -2.54 8.17
C ASN A 204 -9.49 -3.19 8.35
N ALA A 205 -8.72 -3.44 7.30
CA ALA A 205 -7.45 -4.16 7.39
C ALA A 205 -6.25 -3.21 7.43
N SER A 206 -5.42 -3.35 8.46
CA SER A 206 -4.18 -2.55 8.61
C SER A 206 -2.95 -3.44 8.53
N LEU A 207 -1.83 -2.87 8.11
CA LEU A 207 -0.53 -3.53 8.11
C LEU A 207 0.52 -2.69 8.82
N VAL A 208 1.12 -3.24 9.87
CA VAL A 208 2.38 -2.79 10.45
C VAL A 208 3.52 -3.36 9.59
N LEU A 209 4.16 -2.50 8.81
CA LEU A 209 5.26 -2.83 7.92
C LEU A 209 6.60 -2.52 8.58
N ARG A 210 7.48 -3.51 8.70
CA ARG A 210 8.84 -3.33 9.25
C ARG A 210 9.86 -3.53 8.14
N ILE A 211 10.60 -2.48 7.80
CA ILE A 211 11.64 -2.55 6.75
C ILE A 211 12.94 -3.06 7.37
N HIS A 212 13.48 -4.16 6.86
CA HIS A 212 14.75 -4.74 7.28
C HIS A 212 15.88 -4.36 6.33
N LYS A 213 17.00 -3.90 6.89
CA LYS A 213 18.24 -3.67 6.13
C LYS A 213 19.44 -4.08 6.97
N GLY A 214 20.31 -4.92 6.40
CA GLY A 214 21.49 -5.41 7.11
C GLY A 214 21.17 -6.26 8.35
N GLY A 215 19.99 -6.87 8.42
CA GLY A 215 19.58 -7.75 9.52
C GLY A 215 18.94 -7.06 10.72
N LYS A 216 18.64 -5.76 10.64
CA LYS A 216 17.88 -4.99 11.63
C LYS A 216 16.69 -4.29 10.98
N VAL A 217 15.67 -3.93 11.76
CA VAL A 217 14.60 -3.05 11.29
C VAL A 217 15.15 -1.62 11.27
N VAL A 218 14.95 -0.92 10.15
CA VAL A 218 15.42 0.46 9.95
C VAL A 218 14.28 1.47 9.86
N SER A 219 13.04 1.00 9.70
CA SER A 219 11.84 1.80 9.89
C SER A 219 10.62 0.90 10.09
N THR A 220 9.63 1.41 10.81
CA THR A 220 8.30 0.83 10.88
C THR A 220 7.27 1.83 10.43
N ALA A 221 6.30 1.37 9.66
CA ALA A 221 5.20 2.17 9.17
C ALA A 221 3.88 1.42 9.32
N VAL A 222 2.77 2.15 9.40
CA VAL A 222 1.43 1.58 9.35
C VAL A 222 0.74 2.03 8.07
N LEU A 223 0.02 1.12 7.44
CA LEU A 223 -0.76 1.37 6.24
C LEU A 223 -2.13 0.72 6.26
N ASP A 224 -3.03 1.32 5.50
CA ASP A 224 -4.35 0.78 5.22
C ASP A 224 -4.27 -0.15 3.98
N LEU A 225 -4.59 -1.43 4.18
CA LEU A 225 -4.46 -2.46 3.16
C LEU A 225 -5.48 -2.31 2.02
N ALA A 226 -6.52 -1.49 2.18
CA ALA A 226 -7.46 -1.21 1.11
C ALA A 226 -6.81 -0.52 -0.09
N TYR A 227 -5.75 0.28 0.11
CA TYR A 227 -5.00 0.92 -0.98
C TYR A 227 -4.20 -0.07 -1.83
N LEU A 228 -4.06 -1.31 -1.36
CA LEU A 228 -3.53 -2.44 -2.13
C LEU A 228 -4.65 -3.39 -2.60
N ASN A 229 -5.92 -2.99 -2.44
CA ASN A 229 -7.11 -3.82 -2.61
C ASN A 229 -7.11 -5.08 -1.73
N MET A 230 -6.53 -4.99 -0.54
CA MET A 230 -6.37 -6.12 0.40
C MET A 230 -7.11 -5.91 1.72
N ASP A 231 -8.22 -5.17 1.72
CA ASP A 231 -9.11 -5.02 2.88
C ASP A 231 -9.91 -6.31 3.13
N ARG A 232 -9.27 -7.29 3.79
CA ARG A 232 -9.82 -8.64 4.01
C ARG A 232 -9.40 -9.24 5.35
N THR A 233 -10.17 -10.22 5.80
CA THR A 233 -10.04 -10.84 7.12
C THR A 233 -9.37 -12.22 7.13
N ASP A 234 -8.73 -12.64 6.05
CA ASP A 234 -8.10 -13.98 5.93
C ASP A 234 -6.73 -13.88 5.24
N LEU A 235 -6.12 -12.70 5.22
CA LEU A 235 -4.90 -12.43 4.44
C LEU A 235 -3.74 -13.34 4.85
N ASP A 236 -3.63 -13.66 6.14
CA ASP A 236 -2.65 -14.56 6.74
C ASP A 236 -2.85 -16.05 6.38
N GLU A 237 -4.02 -16.41 5.87
CA GLU A 237 -4.37 -17.76 5.40
C GLU A 237 -4.25 -17.91 3.87
N THR A 238 -4.06 -16.80 3.15
CA THR A 238 -3.98 -16.81 1.67
C THR A 238 -2.68 -17.40 1.14
N SER A 239 -2.71 -17.79 -0.15
CA SER A 239 -1.51 -18.17 -0.89
C SER A 239 -0.54 -16.99 -1.10
N LEU A 240 0.75 -17.27 -1.29
CA LEU A 240 1.76 -16.22 -1.58
C LEU A 240 1.44 -15.40 -2.83
N ILE A 241 0.81 -16.00 -3.84
CA ILE A 241 0.44 -15.30 -5.09
C ILE A 241 -0.58 -14.19 -4.78
N THR A 242 -1.54 -14.46 -3.90
CA THR A 242 -2.52 -13.46 -3.45
C THR A 242 -1.86 -12.32 -2.68
N ARG A 243 -0.70 -12.56 -2.06
CA ARG A 243 0.05 -11.58 -1.26
C ARG A 243 0.99 -10.70 -2.08
N VAL A 244 1.22 -10.99 -3.37
CA VAL A 244 2.12 -10.21 -4.24
C VAL A 244 1.89 -8.69 -4.19
N PRO A 245 0.65 -8.15 -4.12
CA PRO A 245 0.45 -6.69 -3.98
C PRO A 245 1.16 -6.08 -2.75
N LEU A 246 1.38 -6.84 -1.68
CA LEU A 246 2.10 -6.38 -0.48
C LEU A 246 3.56 -6.01 -0.76
N LEU A 247 4.15 -6.46 -1.87
CA LEU A 247 5.48 -5.98 -2.28
C LEU A 247 5.50 -4.47 -2.57
N LEU A 248 4.34 -3.87 -2.88
CA LEU A 248 4.18 -2.43 -3.08
C LEU A 248 3.84 -1.66 -1.78
N ALA A 249 3.67 -2.36 -0.65
CA ALA A 249 3.31 -1.74 0.63
C ALA A 249 4.20 -0.55 1.06
N PRO A 250 5.53 -0.55 0.80
CA PRO A 250 6.38 0.60 1.14
C PRO A 250 5.92 1.94 0.54
N TYR A 251 5.12 1.93 -0.52
CA TYR A 251 4.66 3.14 -1.22
C TYR A 251 3.36 3.75 -0.68
N TYR A 252 2.64 3.03 0.19
CA TYR A 252 1.28 3.37 0.63
C TYR A 252 1.16 3.54 2.16
N LEU A 253 2.25 3.89 2.83
CA LEU A 253 2.20 4.22 4.25
C LEU A 253 1.31 5.42 4.55
N MET A 254 0.77 5.39 5.76
CA MET A 254 -0.08 6.41 6.36
C MET A 254 0.68 7.13 7.48
N ASP A 255 1.49 6.38 8.23
CA ASP A 255 2.42 6.91 9.23
C ASP A 255 3.63 6.00 9.40
N GLY A 256 4.69 6.50 10.01
CA GLY A 256 5.84 5.69 10.37
C GLY A 256 6.95 6.47 11.06
N ALA A 257 7.95 5.73 11.55
CA ALA A 257 9.19 6.24 12.10
C ALA A 257 10.39 5.42 11.62
N ASN A 258 11.56 6.05 11.55
CA ASN A 258 12.82 5.39 11.16
C ASN A 258 13.81 5.27 12.33
N GLU A 259 14.90 4.52 12.10
CA GLU A 259 15.96 4.26 13.09
C GLU A 259 16.77 5.50 13.51
N ALA A 260 16.65 6.61 12.77
CA ALA A 260 17.23 7.89 13.16
C ALA A 260 16.30 8.69 14.10
N GLY A 261 15.10 8.17 14.37
CA GLY A 261 14.10 8.81 15.20
C GLY A 261 13.28 9.87 14.45
N VAL A 262 13.23 9.87 13.12
CA VAL A 262 12.31 10.72 12.34
C VAL A 262 10.99 10.02 12.16
N ALA A 263 9.89 10.70 12.51
CA ALA A 263 8.53 10.25 12.23
C ALA A 263 7.79 11.21 11.32
N VAL A 264 6.87 10.64 10.54
CA VAL A 264 5.99 11.39 9.64
C VAL A 264 4.61 10.76 9.57
N SER A 265 3.62 11.62 9.47
CA SER A 265 2.22 11.24 9.26
C SER A 265 1.51 12.30 8.43
N ASP A 266 0.40 11.94 7.80
CA ASP A 266 -0.48 12.85 7.09
C ASP A 266 -1.89 12.93 7.71
N MET A 267 -2.51 14.11 7.61
CA MET A 267 -3.91 14.31 8.01
C MET A 267 -4.64 15.03 6.90
N SER A 268 -5.87 14.59 6.63
CA SER A 268 -6.67 15.19 5.57
C SER A 268 -7.05 16.63 5.92
N VAL A 269 -6.86 17.55 4.97
CA VAL A 269 -7.22 18.97 5.12
C VAL A 269 -7.65 19.49 3.76
N GLU A 270 -8.65 20.37 3.75
CA GLU A 270 -9.16 20.97 2.52
C GLU A 270 -8.25 22.10 2.03
N GLY A 271 -8.42 22.50 0.76
CA GLY A 271 -7.76 23.70 0.23
C GLY A 271 -6.26 23.56 -0.06
N VAL A 272 -5.72 22.34 -0.03
CA VAL A 272 -4.29 22.07 -0.28
C VAL A 272 -3.91 22.38 -1.73
N GLN A 273 -2.86 23.18 -1.88
CA GLN A 273 -2.33 23.65 -3.16
C GLN A 273 -0.79 23.54 -3.12
N PRO A 274 -0.21 22.37 -3.46
CA PRO A 274 1.25 22.20 -3.49
C PRO A 274 1.90 23.08 -4.57
N PRO A 275 3.12 23.60 -4.33
CA PRO A 275 3.90 24.25 -5.37
C PRO A 275 4.11 23.27 -6.54
N HIS A 276 4.16 23.83 -7.75
CA HIS A 276 4.50 23.05 -8.94
C HIS A 276 5.69 23.68 -9.67
N GLU A 277 6.75 22.90 -9.80
CA GLU A 277 7.95 23.29 -10.53
C GLU A 277 8.21 22.33 -11.69
N PRO A 278 8.16 22.82 -12.94
CA PRO A 278 8.45 22.01 -14.11
C PRO A 278 9.83 21.36 -14.03
N GLY A 279 9.90 20.05 -14.30
CA GLY A 279 11.14 19.29 -14.28
C GLY A 279 11.45 18.57 -12.96
N LYS A 280 10.78 18.91 -11.85
CA LYS A 280 10.85 18.10 -10.62
C LYS A 280 10.03 16.81 -10.76
N PRO A 281 10.56 15.65 -10.32
CA PRO A 281 9.80 14.40 -10.32
C PRO A 281 8.53 14.53 -9.46
N ALA A 282 7.44 13.91 -9.92
CA ALA A 282 6.20 13.87 -9.15
C ALA A 282 6.23 12.70 -8.16
N LEU A 283 5.70 12.88 -6.96
CA LEU A 283 5.50 11.81 -5.97
C LEU A 283 4.09 11.87 -5.39
N LEU A 284 3.56 10.70 -5.00
CA LEU A 284 2.45 10.66 -4.06
C LEU A 284 2.91 11.11 -2.68
N HIS A 285 2.03 11.76 -1.93
CA HIS A 285 2.28 12.13 -0.52
C HIS A 285 2.75 10.92 0.32
N SER A 286 2.13 9.75 0.18
CA SER A 286 2.55 8.51 0.85
C SER A 286 3.98 8.08 0.45
N THR A 287 4.33 8.21 -0.83
CA THR A 287 5.68 7.90 -1.31
C THR A 287 6.70 8.94 -0.84
N ALA A 288 6.31 10.20 -0.68
CA ALA A 288 7.15 11.22 -0.06
C ALA A 288 7.44 10.91 1.42
N MET A 289 6.45 10.39 2.16
CA MET A 289 6.68 9.88 3.52
C MET A 289 7.69 8.72 3.52
N ARG A 290 7.63 7.80 2.54
CA ARG A 290 8.62 6.73 2.41
C ARG A 290 10.02 7.27 2.15
N MET A 291 10.12 8.30 1.30
CA MET A 291 11.39 9.01 1.05
C MET A 291 11.96 9.62 2.33
N ILE A 292 11.13 10.28 3.13
CA ILE A 292 11.54 10.85 4.42
C ILE A 292 12.11 9.74 5.31
N LEU A 293 11.35 8.66 5.53
CA LEU A 293 11.77 7.60 6.44
C LEU A 293 13.04 6.86 5.97
N ASP A 294 13.36 6.85 4.67
CA ASP A 294 14.57 6.20 4.15
C ASP A 294 15.80 7.10 4.06
N ASN A 295 15.63 8.42 4.04
CA ASN A 295 16.70 9.35 3.67
C ASN A 295 16.99 10.43 4.71
N CYS A 296 16.09 10.66 5.67
CA CYS A 296 16.20 11.79 6.61
C CYS A 296 16.54 11.32 8.03
N GLN A 297 17.33 12.14 8.72
CA GLN A 297 17.71 11.96 10.13
C GLN A 297 17.16 13.07 11.04
N THR A 298 16.63 14.15 10.48
CA THR A 298 16.05 15.26 11.23
C THR A 298 14.75 15.75 10.59
N THR A 299 13.92 16.44 11.37
CA THR A 299 12.72 17.13 10.92
C THR A 299 13.04 18.14 9.82
N GLN A 300 14.15 18.88 9.95
CA GLN A 300 14.55 19.84 8.92
C GLN A 300 14.95 19.15 7.61
N GLU A 301 15.73 18.08 7.65
CA GLU A 301 16.06 17.30 6.44
C GLU A 301 14.80 16.75 5.76
N ALA A 302 13.80 16.32 6.53
CA ALA A 302 12.53 15.84 6.01
C ALA A 302 11.72 16.97 5.34
N ILE A 303 11.66 18.15 5.95
CA ILE A 303 11.02 19.34 5.36
C ILE A 303 11.70 19.75 4.05
N ASP A 304 13.03 19.74 4.03
CA ASP A 304 13.83 20.13 2.86
C ASP A 304 13.68 19.11 1.72
N LEU A 305 13.63 17.81 2.05
CA LEU A 305 13.43 16.74 1.06
C LEU A 305 12.12 16.92 0.27
N LEU A 306 11.05 17.45 0.89
CA LEU A 306 9.79 17.70 0.20
C LEU A 306 9.93 18.71 -0.95
N ASP A 307 10.92 19.62 -0.90
CA ASP A 307 11.17 20.57 -1.98
C ASP A 307 11.79 19.92 -3.21
N GLU A 308 12.30 18.69 -3.13
CA GLU A 308 12.85 17.99 -4.30
C GLU A 308 11.75 17.52 -5.27
N PHE A 309 10.48 17.50 -4.85
CA PHE A 309 9.39 16.82 -5.57
C PHE A 309 8.15 17.68 -5.82
N ASN A 310 7.44 17.33 -6.89
CA ASN A 310 6.08 17.79 -7.15
C ASN A 310 5.09 16.84 -6.46
N LEU A 311 4.54 17.24 -5.31
CA LEU A 311 3.61 16.37 -4.57
C LEU A 311 2.25 16.24 -5.26
N ARG A 312 1.68 15.05 -5.14
CA ARG A 312 0.34 14.67 -5.58
C ARG A 312 -0.38 13.95 -4.46
N PHE A 313 -1.61 14.36 -4.22
CA PHE A 313 -2.49 13.74 -3.24
C PHE A 313 -3.45 12.79 -3.98
N ALA A 314 -3.58 11.57 -3.48
CA ALA A 314 -4.45 10.55 -4.05
C ALA A 314 -5.69 10.43 -3.17
N GLY A 315 -6.88 10.61 -3.75
CA GLY A 315 -8.12 10.74 -2.98
C GLY A 315 -8.18 12.10 -2.30
N THR A 316 -7.95 12.12 -0.99
CA THR A 316 -8.08 13.33 -0.17
C THR A 316 -6.76 14.10 -0.09
N THR A 317 -6.84 15.42 -0.08
CA THR A 317 -5.69 16.28 0.18
C THR A 317 -5.28 16.27 1.64
N CYS A 318 -3.98 16.36 1.92
CA CYS A 318 -3.43 16.26 3.27
C CYS A 318 -2.37 17.34 3.53
N HIS A 319 -2.09 17.57 4.81
CA HIS A 319 -0.84 18.17 5.29
C HIS A 319 -0.03 17.14 6.07
N PHE A 320 1.24 17.42 6.36
CA PHE A 320 2.12 16.50 7.10
C PHE A 320 2.35 16.99 8.53
N MET A 321 2.42 16.07 9.49
CA MET A 321 3.17 16.28 10.73
C MET A 321 4.49 15.52 10.62
N ILE A 322 5.59 16.19 10.93
CA ILE A 322 6.94 15.62 10.97
C ILE A 322 7.55 15.94 12.33
N ALA A 323 8.22 14.96 12.94
CA ALA A 323 9.03 15.20 14.13
C ALA A 323 10.28 14.33 14.15
N ASP A 324 11.24 14.67 15.01
CA ASP A 324 12.43 13.87 15.25
C ASP A 324 12.73 13.65 16.74
N ALA A 325 13.69 12.76 17.03
CA ALA A 325 14.08 12.40 18.39
C ALA A 325 14.57 13.58 19.24
N SER A 326 15.00 14.68 18.63
CA SER A 326 15.44 15.88 19.35
C SER A 326 14.29 16.70 19.94
N GLY A 327 13.04 16.36 19.57
CA GLY A 327 11.84 17.11 19.92
C GLY A 327 11.43 18.14 18.88
N ASP A 328 12.23 18.33 17.82
CA ASP A 328 11.88 19.24 16.73
C ASP A 328 10.67 18.69 15.98
N SER A 329 9.61 19.50 15.87
CA SER A 329 8.38 19.13 15.15
C SER A 329 7.87 20.26 14.27
N ALA A 330 7.15 19.88 13.23
CA ALA A 330 6.54 20.80 12.29
C ALA A 330 5.31 20.22 11.61
N VAL A 331 4.30 21.08 11.44
CA VAL A 331 3.21 20.87 10.50
C VAL A 331 3.58 21.52 9.17
N VAL A 332 3.57 20.73 8.09
CA VAL A 332 3.88 21.18 6.72
C VAL A 332 2.61 21.22 5.88
N GLU A 333 2.21 22.43 5.51
CA GLU A 333 0.99 22.70 4.75
C GLU A 333 1.31 23.29 3.38
N PHE A 334 0.38 23.13 2.44
CA PHE A 334 0.54 23.68 1.10
C PHE A 334 -0.62 24.61 0.78
N ILE A 335 -0.38 25.91 0.87
CA ILE A 335 -1.42 26.94 0.81
C ILE A 335 -1.03 27.97 -0.24
N GLY A 336 -1.94 28.26 -1.17
CA GLY A 336 -1.70 29.28 -2.20
C GLY A 336 -0.55 28.94 -3.16
N GLY A 337 -0.24 27.66 -3.35
CA GLY A 337 0.90 27.22 -4.18
C GLY A 337 2.25 27.32 -3.48
N GLU A 338 2.29 27.50 -2.15
CA GLU A 338 3.52 27.60 -1.37
C GLU A 338 3.55 26.57 -0.23
N LYS A 339 4.74 26.05 0.08
CA LYS A 339 4.98 25.26 1.29
C LYS A 339 5.04 26.17 2.51
N LYS A 340 4.20 25.92 3.50
CA LYS A 340 4.11 26.61 4.79
C LYS A 340 4.50 25.64 5.90
N VAL A 341 5.27 26.13 6.85
CA VAL A 341 5.81 25.32 7.94
C VAL A 341 5.44 26.00 9.25
N THR A 342 4.61 25.33 10.04
CA THR A 342 4.23 25.79 11.38
C THR A 342 4.96 24.97 12.42
N ARG A 343 5.72 25.66 13.27
CA ARG A 343 6.40 25.10 14.44
C ARG A 343 5.79 25.73 15.69
N THR A 344 5.67 24.97 16.77
CA THR A 344 5.19 25.46 18.06
C THR A 344 6.35 25.44 19.06
N GLU A 345 6.39 26.43 19.98
CA GLU A 345 7.38 26.50 21.06
C GLU A 345 6.85 26.10 22.46
N PRO A 346 6.10 25.00 22.59
CA PRO A 346 6.18 24.15 23.78
C PRO A 346 6.78 22.78 23.43
N THR A 347 7.03 21.95 24.45
CA THR A 347 7.52 20.56 24.31
C THR A 347 6.53 19.63 23.58
N TRP A 348 5.51 20.18 22.91
CA TRP A 348 4.49 19.41 22.22
C TRP A 348 3.90 20.17 21.03
N GLN A 349 3.34 19.42 20.09
CA GLN A 349 2.65 19.95 18.93
C GLN A 349 1.47 19.03 18.57
N VAL A 350 0.31 19.61 18.30
CA VAL A 350 -0.88 18.86 17.87
C VAL A 350 -1.22 19.24 16.43
N CYS A 351 -1.73 18.28 15.66
CA CYS A 351 -2.28 18.55 14.35
C CYS A 351 -3.51 17.68 14.10
N THR A 352 -4.56 18.28 13.57
CA THR A 352 -5.81 17.62 13.19
C THR A 352 -6.23 18.08 11.80
N ASN A 353 -7.43 17.76 11.34
CA ASN A 353 -7.91 18.02 9.97
C ASN A 353 -8.27 19.48 9.65
N SER A 354 -7.65 20.45 10.32
CA SER A 354 -7.85 21.88 10.08
C SER A 354 -6.52 22.53 9.72
N GLN A 355 -6.60 23.64 8.99
CA GLN A 355 -5.42 24.45 8.73
C GLN A 355 -4.80 24.91 10.06
N ILE A 356 -3.47 24.83 10.18
CA ILE A 356 -2.73 25.28 11.37
C ILE A 356 -1.94 26.56 11.06
N TRP A 357 -1.45 26.72 9.83
CA TRP A 357 -0.70 27.89 9.39
C TRP A 357 -1.50 29.18 9.55
N GLY A 358 -0.92 30.12 10.29
CA GLY A 358 -1.51 31.43 10.54
C GLY A 358 -2.63 31.44 11.57
N GLU A 359 -2.98 30.30 12.16
CA GLU A 359 -3.97 30.17 13.23
C GLU A 359 -3.28 30.28 14.60
N SER A 360 -4.01 30.79 15.60
CA SER A 360 -3.55 30.74 17.01
C SER A 360 -3.97 29.43 17.66
N GLU A 361 -3.35 29.08 18.79
CA GLU A 361 -3.73 27.90 19.57
C GLU A 361 -5.23 27.96 19.97
N GLU A 362 -5.73 29.14 20.35
CA GLU A 362 -7.15 29.32 20.69
C GLU A 362 -8.07 29.10 19.49
N ALA A 363 -7.65 29.52 18.29
CA ALA A 363 -8.42 29.28 17.07
C ALA A 363 -8.46 27.78 16.73
N CYS A 364 -7.33 27.07 16.86
CA CYS A 364 -7.27 25.63 16.69
C CYS A 364 -8.15 24.88 17.71
N ASP A 365 -8.14 25.30 18.97
CA ASP A 365 -8.99 24.77 20.04
C ASP A 365 -10.48 24.93 19.74
N GLU A 366 -10.89 26.11 19.27
CA GLU A 366 -12.28 26.40 18.89
C GLU A 366 -12.72 25.60 17.66
N ASN A 367 -11.81 25.40 16.71
CA ASN A 367 -12.08 24.69 15.45
C ASN A 367 -12.18 23.17 15.63
N CYS A 368 -11.47 22.58 16.59
CA CYS A 368 -11.42 21.14 16.75
C CYS A 368 -11.36 20.69 18.22
N TYR A 369 -12.44 20.03 18.69
CA TYR A 369 -12.49 19.50 20.05
C TYR A 369 -11.36 18.50 20.37
N ARG A 370 -10.88 17.76 19.35
CA ARG A 370 -9.79 16.79 19.51
C ARG A 370 -8.44 17.47 19.64
N TYR A 371 -8.24 18.55 18.89
CA TYR A 371 -7.07 19.39 19.04
C TYR A 371 -7.02 19.90 20.49
N LYS A 372 -8.09 20.56 20.92
CA LYS A 372 -8.25 21.07 22.29
C LYS A 372 -8.01 19.99 23.35
N SER A 373 -8.68 18.84 23.23
CA SER A 373 -8.60 17.76 24.21
C SER A 373 -7.19 17.17 24.30
N ALA A 374 -6.47 17.05 23.18
CA ALA A 374 -5.08 16.60 23.18
C ALA A 374 -4.17 17.67 23.79
N SER A 375 -4.26 18.92 23.34
CA SER A 375 -3.51 20.07 23.86
C SER A 375 -3.67 20.21 25.38
N ASP A 376 -4.91 20.17 25.89
CA ASP A 376 -5.22 20.26 27.33
C ASP A 376 -4.55 19.15 28.15
N GLN A 377 -4.49 17.92 27.63
CA GLN A 377 -3.87 16.78 28.31
C GLN A 377 -2.35 16.86 28.28
N LEU A 378 -1.76 17.18 27.12
CA LEU A 378 -0.32 17.31 26.96
C LEU A 378 0.23 18.46 27.82
N ALA A 379 -0.50 19.57 27.93
CA ALA A 379 -0.15 20.68 28.80
C ALA A 379 -0.14 20.29 30.31
N GLN A 380 -0.92 19.28 30.71
CA GLN A 380 -0.95 18.80 32.10
C GLN A 380 0.23 17.87 32.44
N PHE A 381 0.95 17.35 31.46
CA PHE A 381 2.07 16.43 31.69
C PHE A 381 3.33 17.10 32.24
N ALA A 382 3.38 18.43 32.33
CA ALA A 382 4.55 19.19 32.80
C ALA A 382 5.27 18.52 33.98
N ASP A 383 6.56 18.21 33.80
CA ASP A 383 7.47 17.55 34.75
C ASP A 383 7.11 16.12 35.21
N THR A 384 6.12 15.49 34.58
CA THR A 384 5.73 14.10 34.87
C THR A 384 6.55 13.15 34.01
N LYS A 385 6.95 12.00 34.58
CA LYS A 385 7.53 10.92 33.77
C LYS A 385 6.42 10.30 32.92
N ILE A 386 6.49 10.54 31.62
CA ILE A 386 5.53 10.07 30.62
C ILE A 386 6.16 8.94 29.81
N GLU A 387 5.39 7.89 29.56
CA GLU A 387 5.77 6.75 28.73
C GLU A 387 4.84 6.66 27.50
N SER A 388 5.16 5.79 26.52
CA SER A 388 4.35 5.61 25.31
C SER A 388 2.87 5.29 25.61
N THR A 389 2.59 4.64 26.74
CA THR A 389 1.22 4.32 27.18
C THR A 389 0.40 5.55 27.55
N ASP A 390 1.03 6.60 28.09
CA ASP A 390 0.34 7.83 28.46
C ASP A 390 -0.03 8.63 27.21
N ILE A 391 0.87 8.68 26.22
CA ILE A 391 0.58 9.25 24.89
C ILE A 391 -0.52 8.43 24.20
N MET A 392 -0.48 7.10 24.32
CA MET A 392 -1.55 6.26 23.78
C MET A 392 -2.89 6.55 24.47
N ASN A 393 -2.92 6.85 25.77
CA ASN A 393 -4.15 7.26 26.44
C ASN A 393 -4.69 8.59 25.88
N VAL A 394 -3.81 9.55 25.58
CA VAL A 394 -4.21 10.78 24.87
C VAL A 394 -4.81 10.43 23.52
N MET A 395 -4.16 9.57 22.73
CA MET A 395 -4.67 9.13 21.44
C MET A 395 -6.03 8.42 21.56
N GLN A 396 -6.19 7.51 22.52
CA GLN A 396 -7.48 6.83 22.77
C GLN A 396 -8.57 7.83 23.19
N SER A 397 -8.25 8.87 23.96
CA SER A 397 -9.22 9.88 24.39
C SER A 397 -9.77 10.73 23.24
N VAL A 398 -8.97 10.94 22.18
CA VAL A 398 -9.34 11.70 20.98
C VAL A 398 -9.66 10.80 19.78
N SER A 399 -9.86 9.51 20.03
CA SER A 399 -10.26 8.55 19.03
C SER A 399 -11.78 8.63 18.79
N VAL A 400 -12.20 8.32 17.57
CA VAL A 400 -13.61 8.36 17.16
C VAL A 400 -14.12 6.94 17.04
N ASN A 401 -15.16 6.60 17.82
CA ASN A 401 -15.78 5.28 17.78
C ASN A 401 -16.28 4.94 16.36
N ASP A 402 -16.14 3.68 15.96
CA ASP A 402 -16.45 3.13 14.63
C ASP A 402 -15.61 3.67 13.46
N TRP A 403 -14.82 4.73 13.68
CA TRP A 403 -14.01 5.39 12.64
C TRP A 403 -12.52 5.19 12.83
N THR A 404 -11.99 5.37 14.04
CA THR A 404 -10.57 5.10 14.30
C THR A 404 -10.28 3.64 14.01
N MET A 405 -9.47 3.39 12.99
CA MET A 405 -9.06 2.07 12.57
C MET A 405 -7.85 1.60 13.39
N TRP A 406 -6.89 2.50 13.60
CA TRP A 406 -5.79 2.28 14.53
C TRP A 406 -5.33 3.55 15.23
N SER A 407 -4.64 3.33 16.34
CA SER A 407 -3.80 4.31 17.00
C SER A 407 -2.36 3.78 17.06
N SER A 408 -1.39 4.61 16.70
CA SER A 408 0.04 4.32 16.78
C SER A 408 0.72 5.35 17.67
N VAL A 409 1.68 4.92 18.48
CA VAL A 409 2.59 5.80 19.23
C VAL A 409 4.00 5.28 19.03
N TYR A 410 4.84 6.11 18.42
CA TYR A 410 6.26 5.88 18.27
C TYR A 410 7.00 6.63 19.38
N ASN A 411 7.84 5.96 20.14
CA ASN A 411 8.84 6.65 20.96
C ASN A 411 10.08 6.82 20.07
N LEU A 412 10.35 8.05 19.64
CA LEU A 412 11.40 8.39 18.68
C LEU A 412 12.81 8.35 19.28
N SER A 413 12.89 8.38 20.61
CA SER A 413 14.15 8.28 21.35
C SER A 413 14.52 6.83 21.66
N THR A 414 13.58 5.91 21.43
CA THR A 414 13.80 4.47 21.53
C THR A 414 13.36 3.81 20.23
N ASP A 415 13.37 2.47 20.21
CA ASP A 415 12.92 1.68 19.08
C ASP A 415 11.48 1.16 19.31
N GLU A 416 10.62 1.87 20.05
CA GLU A 416 9.27 1.35 20.39
C GLU A 416 8.15 1.90 19.50
N LEU A 417 7.31 1.00 18.99
CA LEU A 417 5.96 1.29 18.50
C LEU A 417 4.92 0.62 19.40
N LEU A 418 4.03 1.42 19.97
CA LEU A 418 2.81 0.98 20.63
C LEU A 418 1.64 1.11 19.65
N PHE A 419 0.95 0.01 19.37
CA PHE A 419 -0.09 -0.04 18.34
C PHE A 419 -1.39 -0.63 18.87
N VAL A 420 -2.52 0.00 18.56
CA VAL A 420 -3.86 -0.45 18.91
C VAL A 420 -4.71 -0.48 17.64
N HIS A 421 -5.25 -1.65 17.30
CA HIS A 421 -6.28 -1.78 16.28
C HIS A 421 -7.67 -1.74 16.94
N ARG A 422 -8.56 -0.86 16.49
CA ARG A 422 -9.82 -0.58 17.20
C ARG A 422 -11.07 -1.18 16.55
N LYS A 423 -11.01 -1.60 15.28
CA LYS A 423 -12.23 -1.94 14.55
C LYS A 423 -12.73 -3.36 14.86
N GLY A 424 -13.97 -3.47 15.35
CA GLY A 424 -14.64 -4.75 15.63
C GLY A 424 -14.32 -5.40 16.99
N GLU A 425 -14.07 -4.58 18.03
CA GLU A 425 -13.60 -4.93 19.39
C GLU A 425 -13.88 -6.36 19.91
N THR A 426 -12.88 -6.90 20.62
CA THR A 426 -13.15 -7.60 21.90
C THR A 426 -12.26 -7.19 23.07
N GLU A 427 -11.09 -6.56 22.88
CA GLU A 427 -10.34 -5.90 23.96
C GLU A 427 -9.26 -4.96 23.38
N LEU A 428 -9.14 -3.73 23.89
CA LEU A 428 -8.08 -2.79 23.50
C LEU A 428 -6.78 -3.17 24.23
N VAL A 429 -6.04 -4.15 23.70
CA VAL A 429 -4.71 -4.50 24.22
C VAL A 429 -3.66 -3.90 23.29
N PRO A 430 -2.91 -2.87 23.72
CA PRO A 430 -1.81 -2.32 22.94
C PRO A 430 -0.77 -3.40 22.65
N THR A 431 -0.47 -3.60 21.37
CA THR A 431 0.63 -4.46 20.94
C THR A 431 1.90 -3.64 20.88
N ARG A 432 2.95 -4.09 21.58
CA ARG A 432 4.28 -3.47 21.55
C ARG A 432 5.13 -4.11 20.45
N PHE A 433 5.75 -3.26 19.66
CA PHE A 433 6.74 -3.62 18.66
C PHE A 433 8.07 -2.95 18.99
N SER A 434 9.16 -3.67 18.76
CA SER A 434 10.52 -3.11 18.77
C SER A 434 10.98 -2.90 17.32
N LEU A 435 11.65 -1.78 17.02
CA LEU A 435 12.43 -1.54 15.81
C LEU A 435 13.79 -2.26 15.88
N ALA A 436 14.13 -2.92 16.98
CA ALA A 436 15.36 -3.71 17.09
C ALA A 436 15.16 -5.22 16.82
N GLU A 437 13.93 -5.76 16.93
CA GLU A 437 13.64 -7.22 16.87
C GLU A 437 12.36 -7.61 16.09
#